data_AF-A0A560X9N5-F1
#
_entry.id   AF-A0A560X9N5-F1
#
_cell.length_a   1.000
_cell.length_b   1.000
_cell.length_c   1.000
_cell.angle_alpha   90.00
_cell.angle_beta   90.00
_cell.angle_gamma   90.00
#
_symmetry.space_group_name_H-M   'P 1'
#
loop_
_entity.id
_entity.type
_entity.pdbx_description
1 polymer ?
#
loop_
_entity_poly.entity_id
_entity_poly.type
_entity_poly.pdbx_seq_one_letter_code
_entity_poly.pdbx_strand_id
1 'polypeptide(L)'
;MNKSPHVSGVRQALREATSDSHSHVDGLFSAYRLDSESDYAAFLTAHARALGALESVARPESPRLPMIAADLAAMDMAMPAPLSLADPDRDGYRWGLLYALEGSRLGGAMLARRVAPGLPHAYLSAVHGKGGWVAFQQALDRAAADGGEDWLDDAVQGAQAAFALFAAATRAELATAHG
;
A
#
# COMPACT_ATOMS: atom_id res chain seq x y z
N MET A 1 29.11 -22.76 1.41
CA MET A 1 27.84 -22.05 1.69
C MET A 1 27.45 -21.28 0.44
N ASN A 2 26.70 -21.92 -0.46
CA ASN A 2 26.21 -21.25 -1.66
C ASN A 2 24.99 -20.41 -1.29
N LYS A 3 25.10 -19.08 -1.40
CA LYS A 3 23.92 -18.21 -1.47
C LYS A 3 23.32 -18.41 -2.86
N SER A 4 22.13 -19.00 -2.94
CA SER A 4 21.41 -19.13 -4.21
C SER A 4 21.17 -17.73 -4.81
N PRO A 5 21.56 -17.47 -6.07
CA PRO A 5 21.47 -16.16 -6.71
C PRO A 5 20.04 -15.66 -6.99
N HIS A 6 19.01 -16.47 -6.69
CA HIS A 6 17.60 -16.18 -7.00
C HIS A 6 16.89 -15.26 -5.98
N VAL A 7 17.39 -15.21 -4.74
CA VAL A 7 16.69 -14.63 -3.58
C VAL A 7 16.69 -13.10 -3.57
N SER A 8 17.76 -12.44 -4.04
CA SER A 8 17.74 -10.98 -4.22
C SER A 8 17.02 -10.54 -5.50
N GLY A 9 16.83 -11.47 -6.46
CA GLY A 9 16.30 -11.18 -7.79
C GLY A 9 14.82 -10.78 -7.76
N VAL A 10 14.00 -11.47 -6.98
CA VAL A 10 12.55 -11.21 -6.92
C VAL A 10 12.23 -9.79 -6.46
N ARG A 11 12.90 -9.31 -5.41
CA ARG A 11 12.69 -7.96 -4.87
C ARG A 11 13.15 -6.89 -5.83
N GLN A 12 14.28 -7.14 -6.51
CA GLN A 12 14.80 -6.24 -7.52
C GLN A 12 13.85 -6.17 -8.72
N ALA A 13 13.38 -7.30 -9.22
CA ALA A 13 12.42 -7.38 -10.32
C ALA A 13 11.12 -6.65 -9.99
N LEU A 14 10.54 -6.86 -8.80
CA LEU A 14 9.36 -6.14 -8.35
C LEU A 14 9.61 -4.63 -8.29
N ARG A 15 10.73 -4.21 -7.69
CA ARG A 15 11.09 -2.78 -7.61
C ARG A 15 11.23 -2.15 -8.99
N GLU A 16 11.93 -2.80 -9.92
CA GLU A 16 12.13 -2.32 -11.29
C GLU A 16 10.80 -2.24 -12.03
N ALA A 17 9.99 -3.31 -11.98
CA ALA A 17 8.71 -3.39 -12.67
C ALA A 17 7.64 -2.41 -12.13
N THR A 18 7.78 -1.93 -10.90
CA THR A 18 6.83 -0.98 -10.28
C THR A 18 7.38 0.42 -10.07
N SER A 19 8.62 0.71 -10.50
CA SER A 19 9.27 2.00 -10.23
C SER A 19 8.45 3.18 -10.77
N ASP A 20 7.95 3.07 -12.01
CA ASP A 20 7.15 4.12 -12.64
C ASP A 20 5.78 4.26 -11.97
N SER A 21 5.13 3.14 -11.64
CA SER A 21 3.85 3.16 -10.93
C SER A 21 3.98 3.78 -9.54
N HIS A 22 5.08 3.51 -8.83
CA HIS A 22 5.38 4.10 -7.54
C HIS A 22 5.57 5.62 -7.66
N SER A 23 6.44 6.08 -8.56
CA SER A 23 6.68 7.50 -8.80
C SER A 23 5.41 8.25 -9.21
N HIS A 24 4.58 7.62 -10.04
CA HIS A 24 3.30 8.19 -10.47
C HIS A 24 2.32 8.35 -9.29
N VAL A 25 2.19 7.32 -8.44
CA VAL A 25 1.33 7.39 -7.24
C VAL A 25 1.85 8.44 -6.25
N ASP A 26 3.16 8.48 -6.00
CA ASP A 26 3.78 9.50 -5.13
C ASP A 26 3.50 10.92 -5.64
N GLY A 27 3.64 11.15 -6.95
CA GLY A 27 3.30 12.42 -7.58
C GLY A 27 1.83 12.81 -7.39
N LEU A 28 0.89 11.88 -7.55
CA LEU A 28 -0.54 12.13 -7.30
C LEU A 28 -0.82 12.49 -5.84
N PHE A 29 -0.25 11.75 -4.88
CA PHE A 29 -0.45 12.01 -3.46
C PHE A 29 0.27 13.26 -2.95
N SER A 30 1.29 13.74 -3.66
CA SER A 30 2.00 14.98 -3.31
C SER A 30 1.11 16.23 -3.39
N ALA A 31 -0.02 16.15 -4.09
CA ALA A 31 -1.01 17.21 -4.17
C ALA A 31 -1.74 17.49 -2.84
N TYR A 32 -1.82 16.51 -1.94
CA TYR A 32 -2.49 16.68 -0.65
C TYR A 32 -1.61 17.42 0.35
N ARG A 33 -2.19 18.45 0.98
CA ARG A 33 -1.58 19.11 2.12
C ARG A 33 -1.97 18.44 3.43
N LEU A 34 -1.08 17.65 4.01
CA LEU A 34 -1.38 16.93 5.27
C LEU A 34 -1.52 17.85 6.50
N ASP A 35 -1.15 19.14 6.37
CA ASP A 35 -1.37 20.17 7.39
C ASP A 35 -2.75 20.86 7.27
N SER A 36 -3.53 20.52 6.24
CA SER A 36 -4.91 20.98 6.04
C SER A 36 -5.85 19.83 6.37
N GLU A 37 -6.81 20.07 7.27
CA GLU A 37 -7.77 19.04 7.70
C GLU A 37 -8.58 18.47 6.53
N SER A 38 -9.04 19.32 5.60
CA SER A 38 -9.82 18.89 4.43
C SER A 38 -9.01 18.03 3.46
N ASP A 39 -7.76 18.43 3.18
CA ASP A 39 -6.89 17.70 2.26
C ASP A 39 -6.42 16.39 2.89
N TYR A 40 -6.19 16.39 4.22
CA TYR A 40 -5.85 15.20 4.96
C TYR A 40 -7.03 14.20 5.01
N ALA A 41 -8.24 14.69 5.21
CA ALA A 41 -9.46 13.90 5.10
C ALA A 41 -9.60 13.23 3.71
N ALA A 42 -9.35 13.99 2.63
CA ALA A 42 -9.36 13.47 1.27
C ALA A 42 -8.23 12.43 1.04
N PHE A 43 -7.03 12.69 1.57
CA PHE A 43 -5.90 11.76 1.55
C PHE A 43 -6.24 10.43 2.24
N LEU A 44 -6.85 10.47 3.43
CA LEU A 44 -7.28 9.29 4.17
C LEU A 44 -8.40 8.55 3.44
N THR A 45 -9.35 9.29 2.86
CA THR A 45 -10.45 8.70 2.08
C THR A 45 -9.92 7.93 0.87
N ALA A 46 -8.98 8.51 0.12
CA ALA A 46 -8.34 7.83 -1.01
C ALA A 46 -7.62 6.54 -0.57
N HIS A 47 -6.86 6.60 0.54
CA HIS A 47 -6.21 5.41 1.09
C HIS A 47 -7.21 4.36 1.56
N ALA A 48 -8.27 4.77 2.23
CA ALA A 48 -9.29 3.88 2.79
C ALA A 48 -9.99 3.08 1.69
N ARG A 49 -10.31 3.73 0.56
CA ARG A 49 -10.91 3.07 -0.60
C ARG A 49 -9.99 2.01 -1.21
N ALA A 50 -8.70 2.31 -1.33
CA ALA A 50 -7.72 1.38 -1.87
C ALA A 50 -7.42 0.22 -0.90
N LEU A 51 -7.13 0.53 0.37
CA LEU A 51 -6.84 -0.46 1.40
C LEU A 51 -7.97 -1.44 1.61
N GLY A 52 -9.23 -0.97 1.60
CA GLY A 52 -10.38 -1.85 1.79
C GLY A 52 -10.47 -2.95 0.73
N ALA A 53 -10.11 -2.64 -0.53
CA ALA A 53 -10.04 -3.65 -1.57
C ALA A 53 -8.78 -4.52 -1.43
N LEU A 54 -7.62 -3.89 -1.22
CA LEU A 54 -6.32 -4.59 -1.21
C LEU A 54 -6.19 -5.57 -0.06
N GLU A 55 -6.54 -5.18 1.16
CA GLU A 55 -6.38 -6.05 2.34
C GLU A 55 -7.31 -7.26 2.29
N SER A 56 -8.45 -7.17 1.61
CA SER A 56 -9.38 -8.30 1.42
C SER A 56 -8.76 -9.46 0.63
N VAL A 57 -7.90 -9.12 -0.35
CA VAL A 57 -7.20 -10.09 -1.21
C VAL A 57 -5.82 -10.42 -0.65
N ALA A 58 -5.03 -9.40 -0.32
CA ALA A 58 -3.65 -9.51 0.15
C ALA A 58 -3.52 -10.23 1.49
N ARG A 59 -4.51 -10.06 2.38
CA ARG A 59 -4.58 -10.68 3.72
C ARG A 59 -3.28 -10.49 4.52
N PRO A 60 -2.85 -9.24 4.78
CA PRO A 60 -1.64 -8.96 5.55
C PRO A 60 -1.77 -9.47 6.99
N GLU A 61 -0.66 -9.92 7.57
CA GLU A 61 -0.61 -10.32 8.99
C GLU A 61 -0.94 -9.15 9.94
N SER A 62 -0.62 -7.93 9.53
CA SER A 62 -0.85 -6.70 10.29
C SER A 62 -1.68 -5.71 9.46
N PRO A 63 -3.01 -5.93 9.33
CA PRO A 63 -3.90 -5.06 8.55
C PRO A 63 -3.90 -3.63 9.10
N ARG A 64 -4.06 -2.65 8.21
CA ARG A 64 -4.12 -1.22 8.53
C ARG A 64 -5.51 -0.62 8.34
N LEU A 65 -6.46 -1.37 7.78
CA LEU A 65 -7.84 -0.92 7.61
C LEU A 65 -8.51 -0.48 8.94
N PRO A 66 -8.30 -1.16 10.08
CA PRO A 66 -8.87 -0.69 11.36
C PRO A 66 -8.29 0.67 11.81
N MET A 67 -7.01 0.93 11.53
CA MET A 67 -6.34 2.17 11.92
C MET A 67 -6.87 3.35 11.11
N ILE A 68 -7.06 3.18 9.80
CA ILE A 68 -7.60 4.26 8.96
C ILE A 68 -9.09 4.51 9.25
N ALA A 69 -9.85 3.46 9.58
CA ALA A 69 -11.23 3.62 10.05
C ALA A 69 -11.30 4.41 11.37
N ALA A 70 -10.37 4.16 12.30
CA ALA A 70 -10.28 4.92 13.54
C ALA A 70 -9.91 6.39 13.31
N ASP A 71 -8.96 6.66 12.42
CA ASP A 71 -8.58 8.03 12.06
C ASP A 71 -9.74 8.79 11.40
N LEU A 72 -10.45 8.16 10.45
CA LEU A 72 -11.63 8.76 9.82
C LEU A 72 -12.75 9.02 10.84
N ALA A 73 -13.04 8.06 11.72
CA ALA A 73 -14.06 8.23 12.76
C ALA A 73 -13.71 9.35 13.75
N ALA A 74 -12.43 9.53 14.08
CA ALA A 74 -11.97 10.62 14.94
C ALA A 74 -12.05 12.00 14.27
N MET A 75 -12.24 12.05 12.94
CA MET A 75 -12.54 13.24 12.16
C MET A 75 -14.03 13.35 11.80
N ASP A 76 -14.90 12.58 12.47
CA ASP A 76 -16.35 12.50 12.20
C ASP A 76 -16.70 12.07 10.76
N MET A 77 -15.81 11.33 10.10
CA MET A 77 -16.01 10.81 8.76
C MET A 77 -16.41 9.33 8.77
N ALA A 78 -17.32 8.97 7.87
CA ALA A 78 -17.66 7.58 7.63
C ALA A 78 -16.58 6.88 6.78
N MET A 79 -16.41 5.57 6.99
CA MET A 79 -15.55 4.76 6.13
C MET A 79 -16.10 4.74 4.69
N PRO A 80 -15.31 5.12 3.66
CA PRO A 80 -15.78 5.10 2.29
C PRO A 80 -15.91 3.66 1.78
N ALA A 81 -16.80 3.47 0.79
CA ALA A 81 -16.88 2.20 0.09
C ALA A 81 -15.56 1.88 -0.63
N PRO A 82 -15.02 0.65 -0.50
CA PRO A 82 -13.78 0.27 -1.17
C PRO A 82 -13.94 0.28 -2.68
N LEU A 83 -12.83 0.51 -3.39
CA LEU A 83 -12.80 0.25 -4.84
C LEU A 83 -12.89 -1.25 -5.11
N SER A 84 -13.19 -1.61 -6.36
CA SER A 84 -13.18 -3.01 -6.79
C SER A 84 -11.78 -3.45 -7.19
N LEU A 85 -11.39 -4.65 -6.76
CA LEU A 85 -10.15 -5.30 -7.13
C LEU A 85 -10.48 -6.73 -7.59
N ALA A 86 -9.88 -7.17 -8.69
CA ALA A 86 -9.97 -8.56 -9.11
C ALA A 86 -9.11 -9.44 -8.19
N ASP A 87 -9.67 -10.57 -7.77
CA ASP A 87 -8.95 -11.64 -7.07
C ASP A 87 -8.85 -12.85 -8.01
N PRO A 88 -7.73 -13.01 -8.73
CA PRO A 88 -7.53 -14.16 -9.62
C PRO A 88 -7.20 -15.44 -8.86
N ASP A 89 -7.17 -15.44 -7.52
CA ASP A 89 -6.77 -16.58 -6.66
C ASP A 89 -5.38 -17.15 -7.01
N ARG A 90 -4.43 -16.26 -7.34
CA ARG A 90 -3.04 -16.60 -7.65
C ARG A 90 -2.11 -16.15 -6.53
N ASP A 91 -1.27 -17.06 -6.07
CA ASP A 91 -0.39 -16.81 -4.91
C ASP A 91 0.57 -15.64 -5.14
N GLY A 92 1.25 -15.63 -6.29
CA GLY A 92 2.17 -14.54 -6.66
C GLY A 92 1.45 -13.20 -6.66
N TYR A 93 0.24 -13.14 -7.24
CA TYR A 93 -0.56 -11.90 -7.29
C TYR A 93 -0.84 -11.35 -5.89
N ARG A 94 -1.24 -12.22 -4.96
CA ARG A 94 -1.44 -11.83 -3.56
C ARG A 94 -0.16 -11.27 -2.93
N TRP A 95 0.99 -11.89 -3.17
CA TRP A 95 2.29 -11.41 -2.70
C TRP A 95 2.72 -10.08 -3.32
N GLY A 96 2.35 -9.84 -4.58
CA GLY A 96 2.51 -8.55 -5.24
C GLY A 96 1.75 -7.43 -4.54
N LEU A 97 0.49 -7.68 -4.17
CA LEU A 97 -0.31 -6.73 -3.39
C LEU A 97 0.33 -6.48 -2.02
N LEU A 98 0.76 -7.53 -1.31
CA LEU A 98 1.46 -7.41 -0.04
C LEU A 98 2.75 -6.59 -0.17
N TYR A 99 3.54 -6.79 -1.22
CA TYR A 99 4.75 -6.02 -1.46
C TYR A 99 4.49 -4.51 -1.53
N ALA A 100 3.44 -4.09 -2.25
CA ALA A 100 3.05 -2.69 -2.32
C ALA A 100 2.55 -2.16 -0.95
N LEU A 101 1.72 -2.93 -0.25
CA LEU A 101 1.19 -2.55 1.07
C LEU A 101 2.28 -2.42 2.13
N GLU A 102 3.22 -3.35 2.17
CA GLU A 102 4.31 -3.36 3.14
C GLU A 102 5.37 -2.31 2.81
N GLY A 103 5.63 -2.03 1.53
CA GLY A 103 6.48 -0.93 1.08
C GLY A 103 5.90 0.44 1.46
N SER A 104 4.58 0.62 1.33
CA SER A 104 3.84 1.83 1.72
C SER A 104 4.09 2.25 3.18
N ARG A 105 4.33 1.29 4.09
CA ARG A 105 4.57 1.56 5.51
C ARG A 105 5.90 2.29 5.78
N LEU A 106 6.88 2.16 4.88
CA LEU A 106 8.20 2.76 5.06
C LEU A 106 8.16 4.29 4.99
N GLY A 107 7.28 4.84 4.14
CA GLY A 107 7.05 6.29 4.04
C GLY A 107 6.09 6.84 5.10
N GLY A 108 5.28 5.99 5.73
CA GLY A 108 4.20 6.39 6.65
C GLY A 108 4.68 7.27 7.81
N ALA A 109 5.80 6.93 8.45
CA ALA A 109 6.34 7.73 9.56
C ALA A 109 6.78 9.14 9.14
N MET A 110 7.23 9.34 7.89
CA MET A 110 7.56 10.66 7.38
C MET A 110 6.29 11.47 7.12
N LEU A 111 5.26 10.84 6.54
CA LEU A 111 3.96 11.48 6.30
C LEU A 111 3.26 11.85 7.61
N ALA A 112 3.30 10.97 8.62
CA ALA A 112 2.72 11.23 9.95
C ALA A 112 3.28 12.52 10.59
N ARG A 113 4.56 12.84 10.37
CA ARG A 113 5.18 14.07 10.89
C ARG A 113 4.70 15.35 10.20
N ARG A 114 4.06 15.23 9.04
CA ARG A 114 3.51 16.34 8.27
C ARG A 114 2.03 16.60 8.58
N VAL A 115 1.39 15.71 9.35
CA VAL A 115 -0.01 15.85 9.76
C VAL A 115 -0.13 17.00 10.77
N ALA A 116 -1.15 17.84 10.63
CA ALA A 116 -1.38 18.97 11.54
C ALA A 116 -1.50 18.49 13.01
N PRO A 117 -0.99 19.27 13.99
CA PRO A 117 -1.18 18.96 15.40
C PRO A 117 -2.66 18.80 15.77
N GLY A 118 -2.99 17.73 16.47
CA GLY A 118 -4.37 17.43 16.90
C GLY A 118 -5.16 16.54 15.96
N LEU A 119 -4.71 16.33 14.71
CA LEU A 119 -5.34 15.37 13.80
C LEU A 119 -4.88 13.93 14.07
N PRO A 120 -5.77 12.93 13.85
CA PRO A 120 -5.45 11.54 14.09
C PRO A 120 -4.53 10.99 12.99
N HIS A 121 -3.58 10.13 13.35
CA HIS A 121 -2.59 9.60 12.41
C HIS A 121 -2.15 8.17 12.75
N ALA A 122 -3.02 7.38 13.38
CA ALA A 122 -2.75 5.99 13.73
C ALA A 122 -2.41 5.16 12.48
N TYR A 123 -3.09 5.41 11.37
CA TYR A 123 -2.84 4.75 10.08
C TYR A 123 -1.42 5.00 9.56
N LEU A 124 -0.98 6.25 9.51
CA LEU A 124 0.35 6.61 9.03
C LEU A 124 1.46 6.18 10.01
N SER A 125 1.14 6.15 11.31
CA SER A 125 2.03 5.64 12.36
C SER A 125 2.13 4.12 12.41
N ALA A 126 1.27 3.37 11.73
CA ALA A 126 1.29 1.91 11.69
C ALA A 126 2.43 1.37 10.82
N VAL A 127 3.67 1.74 11.13
CA VAL A 127 4.88 1.35 10.41
C VAL A 127 5.42 -0.01 10.87
N HIS A 128 6.42 -0.53 10.15
CA HIS A 128 7.12 -1.75 10.54
C HIS A 128 7.79 -1.59 11.92
N GLY A 129 7.58 -2.57 12.79
CA GLY A 129 8.39 -2.73 13.99
C GLY A 129 9.86 -3.04 13.67
N LYS A 130 10.72 -3.05 14.69
CA LYS A 130 12.15 -3.36 14.53
C LYS A 130 12.32 -4.72 13.83
N GLY A 131 12.89 -4.71 12.62
CA GLY A 131 13.13 -5.92 11.82
C GLY A 131 11.92 -6.40 10.99
N GLY A 132 10.74 -5.79 11.12
CA GLY A 132 9.52 -6.20 10.40
C GLY A 132 9.69 -6.17 8.88
N TRP A 133 10.28 -5.10 8.34
CA TRP A 133 10.57 -5.01 6.90
C TRP A 133 11.54 -6.08 6.41
N VAL A 134 12.54 -6.44 7.23
CA VAL A 134 13.49 -7.51 6.88
C VAL A 134 12.80 -8.87 6.94
N ALA A 135 11.95 -9.10 7.93
CA ALA A 135 11.17 -10.33 8.06
C ALA A 135 10.21 -10.53 6.87
N PHE A 136 9.50 -9.47 6.47
CA PHE A 136 8.65 -9.49 5.28
C PHE A 136 9.45 -9.83 4.03
N GLN A 137 10.58 -9.14 3.81
CA GLN A 137 11.44 -9.39 2.66
C GLN A 137 11.94 -10.83 2.59
N GLN A 138 12.27 -11.45 3.73
CA GLN A 138 12.64 -12.86 3.78
C GLN A 138 11.46 -13.80 3.51
N ALA A 139 10.25 -13.43 3.93
CA ALA A 139 9.04 -14.21 3.64
C ALA A 139 8.69 -14.16 2.16
N LEU A 140 8.79 -12.98 1.53
CA LEU A 140 8.62 -12.80 0.09
C LEU A 140 9.63 -13.64 -0.71
N ASP A 141 10.90 -13.64 -0.30
CA ASP A 141 11.92 -14.45 -0.98
C ASP A 141 11.63 -15.95 -0.88
N ARG A 142 11.13 -16.42 0.28
CA ARG A 142 10.74 -17.83 0.46
C ARG A 142 9.56 -18.20 -0.42
N ALA A 143 8.52 -17.37 -0.43
CA ALA A 143 7.34 -17.59 -1.27
C ALA A 143 7.70 -17.64 -2.77
N ALA A 144 8.62 -16.77 -3.21
CA ALA A 144 9.12 -16.78 -4.58
C ALA A 144 9.92 -18.06 -4.91
N ALA A 145 10.70 -18.57 -3.95
CA ALA A 145 11.49 -19.79 -4.14
C ALA A 145 10.62 -21.06 -4.17
N ASP A 146 9.51 -21.06 -3.42
CA ASP A 146 8.53 -22.15 -3.39
C ASP A 146 7.51 -22.03 -4.54
N GLY A 147 7.47 -20.88 -5.22
CA GLY A 147 6.58 -20.57 -6.33
C GLY A 147 6.96 -21.27 -7.64
N GLY A 148 5.97 -21.42 -8.52
CA GLY A 148 6.18 -21.93 -9.89
C GLY A 148 6.73 -20.88 -10.85
N GLU A 149 6.90 -21.27 -12.12
CA GLU A 149 7.48 -20.44 -13.18
C GLU A 149 6.78 -19.08 -13.33
N ASP A 150 5.45 -19.05 -13.25
CA ASP A 150 4.63 -17.83 -13.44
C ASP A 150 4.52 -16.96 -12.17
N TRP A 151 5.07 -17.39 -11.04
CA TRP A 151 4.84 -16.74 -9.75
C TRP A 151 5.33 -15.29 -9.73
N LEU A 152 6.49 -15.01 -10.33
CA LEU A 152 7.05 -13.66 -10.37
C LEU A 152 6.18 -12.74 -11.25
N ASP A 153 5.71 -13.23 -12.40
CA ASP A 153 4.85 -12.44 -13.29
C ASP A 153 3.51 -12.13 -12.63
N ASP A 154 2.96 -13.09 -11.88
CA ASP A 154 1.78 -12.88 -11.04
C ASP A 154 2.05 -11.81 -9.97
N ALA A 155 3.19 -11.86 -9.29
CA ALA A 155 3.56 -10.88 -8.26
C ALA A 155 3.77 -9.47 -8.83
N VAL A 156 4.35 -9.35 -10.02
CA VAL A 156 4.45 -8.07 -10.73
C VAL A 156 3.06 -7.52 -11.05
N GLN A 157 2.17 -8.35 -11.59
CA GLN A 157 0.78 -7.95 -11.87
C GLN A 157 0.04 -7.51 -10.60
N GLY A 158 0.21 -8.23 -9.49
CA GLY A 158 -0.37 -7.86 -8.20
C GLY A 158 0.14 -6.51 -7.71
N ALA A 159 1.45 -6.30 -7.72
CA ALA A 159 2.03 -5.04 -7.27
C ALA A 159 1.59 -3.85 -8.13
N GLN A 160 1.53 -4.03 -9.46
CA GLN A 160 1.01 -3.02 -10.39
C GLN A 160 -0.48 -2.73 -10.16
N ALA A 161 -1.30 -3.75 -9.90
CA ALA A 161 -2.71 -3.59 -9.56
C ALA A 161 -2.89 -2.77 -8.28
N ALA A 162 -2.05 -2.98 -7.26
CA ALA A 162 -2.08 -2.18 -6.04
C ALA A 162 -1.80 -0.69 -6.31
N PHE A 163 -0.73 -0.38 -7.07
CA PHE A 163 -0.43 1.01 -7.43
C PHE A 163 -1.53 1.64 -8.30
N ALA A 164 -2.10 0.89 -9.25
CA ALA A 164 -3.20 1.35 -10.08
C ALA A 164 -4.43 1.70 -9.23
N LEU A 165 -4.73 0.91 -8.21
CA LEU A 165 -5.85 1.16 -7.31
C LEU A 165 -5.65 2.42 -6.46
N PHE A 166 -4.45 2.62 -5.91
CA PHE A 166 -4.09 3.86 -5.22
C PHE A 166 -4.20 5.09 -6.13
N ALA A 167 -3.72 4.98 -7.38
CA ALA A 167 -3.83 6.05 -8.36
C ALA A 167 -5.30 6.36 -8.72
N ALA A 168 -6.15 5.34 -8.87
CA ALA A 168 -7.57 5.50 -9.14
C ALA A 168 -8.30 6.18 -7.98
N ALA A 169 -8.04 5.75 -6.74
CA ALA A 169 -8.66 6.32 -5.55
C ALA A 169 -8.30 7.81 -5.39
N THR A 170 -7.03 8.18 -5.55
CA THR A 170 -6.60 9.58 -5.46
C THR A 170 -7.19 10.44 -6.55
N ARG A 171 -7.28 9.97 -7.80
CA ARG A 171 -7.91 10.74 -8.88
C ARG A 171 -9.39 11.01 -8.60
N ALA A 172 -10.12 10.03 -8.06
CA ALA A 172 -11.52 10.20 -7.71
C ALA A 172 -11.72 11.26 -6.61
N GLU A 173 -10.88 11.25 -5.57
CA GLU A 173 -10.97 12.23 -4.49
C GLU A 173 -10.52 13.64 -4.94
N LEU A 174 -9.45 13.76 -5.73
CA LEU A 174 -9.03 15.05 -6.29
C LEU A 174 -10.08 15.65 -7.24
N ALA A 175 -10.79 14.82 -8.00
CA ALA A 175 -11.89 15.30 -8.85
C ALA A 175 -13.08 15.81 -8.04
N THR A 176 -13.30 15.28 -6.84
CA THR A 176 -14.39 15.70 -5.93
C THR A 176 -14.02 16.99 -5.19
N ALA A 177 -12.75 17.20 -4.85
CA ALA A 177 -12.28 18.40 -4.15
C ALA A 177 -12.21 19.66 -5.05
N HIS A 178 -12.15 19.49 -6.37
CA HIS A 178 -12.06 20.59 -7.35
C HIS A 178 -13.33 20.79 -8.20
N GLY A 179 -14.42 20.07 -7.88
CA GLY A 179 -15.73 20.19 -8.53
C GLY A 179 -16.74 20.89 -7.64
#